data_AF-A0AAW2J6U5-F1
#
_entry.id   AF-A0AAW2J6U5-F1
#
_cell.length_a   1.000
_cell.length_b   1.000
_cell.length_c   1.000
_cell.angle_alpha   90.00
_cell.angle_beta   90.00
_cell.angle_gamma   90.00
#
_symmetry.space_group_name_H-M   'P 1'
#
loop_
_entity.id
_entity.type
_entity.pdbx_description
1 polymer ?
#
loop_
_entity_poly.entity_id
_entity_poly.type
_entity_poly.pdbx_seq_one_letter_code
_entity_poly.pdbx_strand_id
1 'polypeptide(L)'
;MLGGLYGDLPPPSSTADESSTTTSASNVWSSSAKMAPPTLRKPFPLLKPSSGPNMPSPNPRNPRPSVVEEYDPARPNDYEEYRRERKRKQAEAEVRRELEEREKREREREERERMERDRDREKELSISGEEAWRRRAAMSGGGGVVPRSSSPPPTGNGGGNGFSIWEVGLGAEGKMTAAQRMMAKMGWKEGQGLGKQEQGITTPLVAKKTDKRGGVIVNASESSKKVKSVNFNGQPTRVVLLRNMVGPGEVDDDLEGEVAEECTKFGTVTRVLIFEITEPNFPQDEAVRIFIQFERAEQATKALIELEGRFFGGRVVHACFYDEERFSNNELAPMPGEIPGFF
;
A
#
# COMPACT_ATOMS: atom_id res chain seq x y z
N MET A 1 -72.63 -20.87 -37.62
CA MET A 1 -72.95 -19.96 -38.74
C MET A 1 -71.78 -19.02 -38.91
N LEU A 2 -71.29 -18.79 -40.14
CA LEU A 2 -70.42 -17.66 -40.57
C LEU A 2 -69.05 -17.55 -39.83
N GLY A 3 -67.89 -17.24 -40.43
CA GLY A 3 -67.61 -16.44 -41.63
C GLY A 3 -67.46 -14.96 -41.23
N GLY A 4 -66.31 -14.27 -41.29
CA GLY A 4 -64.97 -14.64 -41.77
C GLY A 4 -64.65 -14.03 -43.14
N LEU A 5 -63.84 -12.96 -43.21
CA LEU A 5 -63.16 -12.43 -44.40
C LEU A 5 -62.26 -11.19 -44.07
N TYR A 6 -60.99 -11.21 -44.55
CA TYR A 6 -60.18 -10.06 -45.08
C TYR A 6 -59.89 -8.82 -44.19
N GLY A 7 -58.89 -7.98 -44.49
CA GLY A 7 -57.85 -8.04 -45.54
C GLY A 7 -56.98 -6.76 -45.58
N ASP A 8 -55.87 -6.79 -46.31
CA ASP A 8 -54.85 -5.72 -46.39
C ASP A 8 -55.30 -4.44 -47.13
N LEU A 9 -54.54 -3.33 -46.95
CA LEU A 9 -53.77 -2.60 -48.00
C LEU A 9 -53.09 -1.30 -47.43
N PRO A 10 -52.13 -0.65 -48.13
CA PRO A 10 -51.05 0.14 -47.49
C PRO A 10 -51.01 1.66 -47.81
N PRO A 11 -50.08 2.42 -47.19
CA PRO A 11 -49.64 3.75 -47.65
C PRO A 11 -48.69 3.68 -48.89
N PRO A 12 -48.42 4.80 -49.60
CA PRO A 12 -48.02 4.79 -51.02
C PRO A 12 -46.52 5.00 -51.31
N SER A 13 -46.18 4.92 -52.60
CA SER A 13 -44.84 5.14 -53.17
C SER A 13 -44.74 6.38 -54.07
N SER A 14 -43.52 6.90 -54.24
CA SER A 14 -43.08 7.77 -55.35
C SER A 14 -41.58 7.50 -55.61
N THR A 15 -41.17 6.87 -56.72
CA THR A 15 -40.84 7.48 -58.04
C THR A 15 -39.84 8.65 -57.94
N ALA A 16 -38.74 8.74 -58.70
CA ALA A 16 -38.17 7.92 -59.78
C ALA A 16 -36.74 8.47 -60.09
N ASP A 17 -35.77 7.81 -60.73
CA ASP A 17 -35.60 6.41 -61.22
C ASP A 17 -34.07 6.06 -61.12
N GLU A 18 -33.32 5.24 -61.89
CA GLU A 18 -33.49 4.53 -63.16
C GLU A 18 -32.63 3.22 -63.23
N SER A 19 -31.85 2.98 -64.30
CA SER A 19 -31.20 1.70 -64.66
C SER A 19 -29.65 1.69 -64.47
N SER A 20 -28.89 0.59 -64.69
CA SER A 20 -29.26 -0.75 -65.18
C SER A 20 -28.37 -1.88 -64.60
N THR A 21 -29.04 -2.96 -64.17
CA THR A 21 -28.71 -4.40 -64.25
C THR A 21 -27.23 -4.87 -64.41
N THR A 22 -26.68 -5.58 -63.40
CA THR A 22 -26.39 -7.04 -63.49
C THR A 22 -25.82 -7.69 -62.20
N THR A 23 -26.48 -8.77 -61.76
CA THR A 23 -25.92 -10.05 -61.26
C THR A 23 -24.86 -10.09 -60.13
N SER A 24 -25.35 -10.36 -58.91
CA SER A 24 -24.87 -11.38 -57.93
C SER A 24 -23.37 -11.61 -57.66
N ALA A 25 -22.93 -11.41 -56.40
CA ALA A 25 -22.18 -12.40 -55.61
C ALA A 25 -22.03 -12.01 -54.12
N SER A 26 -21.59 -12.95 -53.29
CA SER A 26 -21.62 -12.95 -51.82
C SER A 26 -20.31 -12.57 -51.11
N ASN A 27 -20.47 -12.14 -49.84
CA ASN A 27 -19.59 -12.36 -48.68
C ASN A 27 -18.25 -11.60 -48.49
N VAL A 28 -17.85 -11.62 -47.21
CA VAL A 28 -16.54 -11.30 -46.58
C VAL A 28 -16.12 -9.82 -46.52
N TRP A 29 -16.33 -9.22 -45.34
CA TRP A 29 -15.55 -8.05 -44.87
C TRP A 29 -14.18 -8.53 -44.36
N SER A 30 -13.09 -8.03 -44.93
CA SER A 30 -11.72 -8.30 -44.47
C SER A 30 -11.16 -7.18 -43.59
N SER A 31 -10.33 -7.53 -42.62
CA SER A 31 -9.72 -6.59 -41.66
C SER A 31 -8.74 -5.61 -42.34
N SER A 32 -8.82 -4.32 -41.99
CA SER A 32 -7.93 -3.28 -42.52
C SER A 32 -6.78 -2.94 -41.56
N ALA A 33 -5.54 -3.01 -42.07
CA ALA A 33 -4.34 -2.37 -41.51
C ALA A 33 -3.49 -1.85 -42.68
N LYS A 34 -2.77 -0.74 -42.51
CA LYS A 34 -2.30 0.11 -43.63
C LYS A 34 -0.78 0.29 -43.71
N MET A 35 -0.21 -0.05 -44.87
CA MET A 35 0.97 0.58 -45.52
C MET A 35 2.32 0.45 -44.75
N ALA A 36 3.52 0.58 -45.33
CA ALA A 36 3.99 1.27 -46.55
C ALA A 36 4.98 0.40 -47.39
N PRO A 37 5.52 0.88 -48.55
CA PRO A 37 5.99 -0.02 -49.63
C PRO A 37 7.55 -0.12 -49.73
N PRO A 38 8.23 -0.39 -50.87
CA PRO A 38 9.12 -1.56 -50.95
C PRO A 38 10.59 -1.24 -51.33
N THR A 39 11.34 -2.30 -51.66
CA THR A 39 12.66 -2.33 -52.35
C THR A 39 13.96 -2.30 -51.53
N LEU A 40 14.56 -3.49 -51.37
CA LEU A 40 15.98 -3.73 -51.71
C LEU A 40 16.19 -5.20 -52.11
N ARG A 41 17.20 -5.48 -52.95
CA ARG A 41 17.46 -6.80 -53.57
C ARG A 41 18.72 -7.46 -53.00
N LYS A 42 18.71 -8.80 -52.83
CA LYS A 42 19.77 -9.73 -53.32
C LYS A 42 19.35 -11.21 -53.11
N PRO A 43 20.00 -12.19 -53.78
CA PRO A 43 19.37 -13.48 -54.14
C PRO A 43 19.70 -14.67 -53.21
N PHE A 44 18.87 -15.70 -53.29
CA PHE A 44 19.16 -17.05 -52.80
C PHE A 44 20.14 -17.79 -53.72
N PRO A 45 21.05 -18.63 -53.18
CA PRO A 45 21.76 -19.64 -53.96
C PRO A 45 20.88 -20.88 -54.20
N LEU A 46 20.98 -21.46 -55.40
CA LEU A 46 20.25 -22.66 -55.81
C LEU A 46 21.13 -23.91 -55.60
N LEU A 47 20.65 -24.93 -54.87
CA LEU A 47 21.28 -26.25 -54.83
C LEU A 47 20.35 -27.33 -55.43
N LYS A 48 20.96 -28.30 -56.11
CA LYS A 48 20.30 -29.43 -56.77
C LYS A 48 20.43 -30.71 -55.91
N PRO A 49 19.49 -31.67 -56.01
CA PRO A 49 19.59 -32.94 -55.31
C PRO A 49 20.62 -33.89 -55.96
N SER A 50 21.30 -34.70 -55.16
CA SER A 50 22.09 -35.85 -55.63
C SER A 50 22.10 -36.97 -54.58
N SER A 51 22.07 -38.21 -55.05
CA SER A 51 21.88 -39.44 -54.29
C SER A 51 23.14 -39.90 -53.51
N GLY A 52 22.92 -40.53 -52.35
CA GLY A 52 23.96 -41.24 -51.58
C GLY A 52 23.37 -41.93 -50.34
N PRO A 53 23.57 -43.24 -50.11
CA PRO A 53 22.85 -43.97 -49.06
C PRO A 53 23.69 -44.25 -47.80
N ASN A 54 23.06 -44.16 -46.61
CA ASN A 54 23.29 -45.11 -45.53
C ASN A 54 22.16 -45.06 -44.48
N MET A 55 21.69 -46.22 -43.99
CA MET A 55 20.69 -46.30 -42.92
C MET A 55 21.06 -47.42 -41.93
N PRO A 56 21.61 -47.09 -40.74
CA PRO A 56 21.68 -48.04 -39.63
C PRO A 56 20.30 -48.18 -38.97
N SER A 57 19.98 -49.37 -38.46
CA SER A 57 18.67 -49.64 -37.84
C SER A 57 18.49 -48.92 -36.48
N PRO A 58 17.29 -48.38 -36.17
CA PRO A 58 17.02 -47.75 -34.88
C PRO A 58 16.84 -48.79 -33.75
N ASN A 59 17.51 -48.53 -32.63
CA ASN A 59 17.48 -49.31 -31.38
C ASN A 59 16.08 -49.25 -30.72
N PRO A 60 15.47 -50.36 -30.26
CA PRO A 60 14.09 -50.39 -29.75
C PRO A 60 13.96 -49.81 -28.32
N ARG A 61 14.18 -48.51 -28.16
CA ARG A 61 13.87 -47.74 -26.94
C ARG A 61 13.32 -46.35 -27.28
N ASN A 62 12.03 -46.30 -27.59
CA ASN A 62 11.25 -45.06 -27.54
C ASN A 62 9.81 -45.41 -27.12
N PRO A 63 9.27 -44.89 -26.01
CA PRO A 63 7.89 -45.12 -25.64
C PRO A 63 6.95 -44.49 -26.67
N ARG A 64 5.95 -45.23 -27.13
CA ARG A 64 4.89 -44.65 -27.98
C ARG A 64 4.03 -43.72 -27.12
N PRO A 65 3.57 -42.57 -27.62
CA PRO A 65 2.55 -41.80 -26.92
C PRO A 65 1.30 -42.66 -26.77
N SER A 66 0.86 -42.89 -25.54
CA SER A 66 -0.41 -43.52 -25.25
C SER A 66 -1.54 -42.59 -25.70
N VAL A 67 -2.31 -43.01 -26.70
CA VAL A 67 -3.59 -42.37 -27.02
C VAL A 67 -4.55 -42.77 -25.91
N VAL A 68 -4.60 -41.94 -24.87
CA VAL A 68 -5.58 -42.02 -23.78
C VAL A 68 -6.92 -41.55 -24.33
N GLU A 69 -7.99 -42.30 -23.99
CA GLU A 69 -9.34 -42.20 -24.58
C GLU A 69 -9.42 -42.67 -26.05
N GLU A 70 -9.48 -44.00 -26.21
CA GLU A 70 -10.07 -44.66 -27.38
C GLU A 70 -11.56 -44.30 -27.47
N TYR A 71 -12.05 -44.01 -28.69
CA TYR A 71 -13.38 -43.45 -28.92
C TYR A 71 -14.49 -44.50 -28.68
N ASP A 72 -15.24 -44.35 -27.58
CA ASP A 72 -16.43 -45.15 -27.28
C ASP A 72 -17.70 -44.53 -27.89
N PRO A 73 -18.28 -45.11 -28.97
CA PRO A 73 -19.50 -44.60 -29.60
C PRO A 73 -20.77 -44.87 -28.78
N ALA A 74 -20.72 -45.62 -27.69
CA ALA A 74 -21.86 -45.86 -26.80
C ALA A 74 -22.04 -44.73 -25.76
N ARG A 75 -21.02 -43.90 -25.52
CA ARG A 75 -21.06 -42.75 -24.61
C ARG A 75 -21.83 -41.59 -25.29
N PRO A 76 -23.00 -41.15 -24.77
CA PRO A 76 -23.78 -40.09 -25.42
C PRO A 76 -23.01 -38.77 -25.52
N ASN A 77 -23.22 -38.06 -26.62
CA ASN A 77 -22.28 -37.07 -27.15
C ASN A 77 -22.04 -35.85 -26.22
N ASP A 78 -20.77 -35.55 -25.96
CA ASP A 78 -20.24 -34.50 -25.04
C ASP A 78 -20.66 -33.05 -25.38
N TYR A 79 -21.36 -32.86 -26.49
CA TYR A 79 -21.77 -31.55 -26.99
C TYR A 79 -22.72 -30.79 -26.04
N GLU A 80 -23.51 -31.48 -25.21
CA GLU A 80 -24.32 -30.82 -24.19
C GLU A 80 -23.48 -30.29 -23.02
N GLU A 81 -22.47 -31.06 -22.57
CA GLU A 81 -21.52 -30.64 -21.54
C GLU A 81 -20.80 -29.37 -22.01
N TYR A 82 -20.22 -29.39 -23.23
CA TYR A 82 -19.54 -28.23 -23.82
C TYR A 82 -20.44 -26.98 -23.92
N ARG A 83 -21.72 -27.14 -24.29
CA ARG A 83 -22.67 -26.02 -24.33
C ARG A 83 -23.02 -25.51 -22.93
N ARG A 84 -23.15 -26.40 -21.95
CA ARG A 84 -23.43 -26.06 -20.54
C ARG A 84 -22.24 -25.34 -19.91
N GLU A 85 -21.03 -25.83 -20.17
CA GLU A 85 -19.76 -25.26 -19.73
C GLU A 85 -19.55 -23.85 -20.29
N ARG A 86 -19.73 -23.67 -21.60
CA ARG A 86 -19.62 -22.35 -22.24
C ARG A 86 -20.63 -21.36 -21.67
N LYS A 87 -21.86 -21.80 -21.35
CA LYS A 87 -22.88 -20.95 -20.72
C LYS A 87 -22.55 -20.64 -19.25
N ARG A 88 -22.04 -21.62 -18.49
CA ARG A 88 -21.54 -21.44 -17.12
C ARG A 88 -20.46 -20.36 -17.07
N LYS A 89 -19.43 -20.50 -17.92
CA LYS A 89 -18.29 -19.58 -17.98
C LYS A 89 -18.67 -18.17 -18.45
N GLN A 90 -19.73 -18.03 -19.25
CA GLN A 90 -20.30 -16.73 -19.61
C GLN A 90 -21.03 -16.08 -18.42
N ALA A 91 -21.87 -16.83 -17.70
CA ALA A 91 -22.57 -16.33 -16.52
C ALA A 91 -21.60 -15.98 -15.37
N GLU A 92 -20.55 -16.78 -15.17
CA GLU A 92 -19.49 -16.52 -14.19
C GLU A 92 -18.72 -15.24 -14.51
N ALA A 93 -18.36 -15.01 -15.78
CA ALA A 93 -17.72 -13.78 -16.22
C ALA A 93 -18.64 -12.55 -16.10
N GLU A 94 -19.95 -12.72 -16.29
CA GLU A 94 -20.95 -11.67 -16.12
C GLU A 94 -21.13 -11.28 -14.63
N VAL A 95 -21.31 -12.27 -13.74
CA VAL A 95 -21.38 -12.06 -12.28
C VAL A 95 -20.08 -11.46 -11.75
N ARG A 96 -18.92 -11.90 -12.24
CA ARG A 96 -17.63 -11.31 -11.86
C ARG A 96 -17.55 -9.84 -12.26
N ARG A 97 -17.97 -9.48 -13.49
CA ARG A 97 -17.99 -8.09 -13.95
C ARG A 97 -18.95 -7.24 -13.13
N GLU A 98 -20.13 -7.76 -12.79
CA GLU A 98 -21.09 -7.09 -11.90
C GLU A 98 -20.49 -6.84 -10.50
N LEU A 99 -19.72 -7.80 -9.96
CA LEU A 99 -19.03 -7.65 -8.68
C LEU A 99 -17.93 -6.58 -8.75
N GLU A 100 -17.09 -6.59 -9.79
CA GLU A 100 -16.04 -5.58 -10.02
C GLU A 100 -16.64 -4.18 -10.24
N GLU A 101 -17.78 -4.06 -10.94
CA GLU A 101 -18.49 -2.78 -11.13
C GLU A 101 -19.15 -2.29 -9.82
N ARG A 102 -19.71 -3.20 -9.02
CA ARG A 102 -20.27 -2.88 -7.70
C ARG A 102 -19.19 -2.40 -6.74
N GLU A 103 -18.06 -3.11 -6.64
CA GLU A 103 -16.93 -2.73 -5.79
C GLU A 103 -16.36 -1.37 -6.20
N LYS A 104 -16.21 -1.12 -7.52
CA LYS A 104 -15.80 0.18 -8.04
C LYS A 104 -16.78 1.29 -7.64
N ARG A 105 -18.09 1.06 -7.75
CA ARG A 105 -19.13 2.04 -7.36
C ARG A 105 -19.16 2.31 -5.86
N GLU A 106 -18.87 1.30 -5.04
CA GLU A 106 -18.73 1.44 -3.59
C GLU A 106 -17.49 2.27 -3.24
N ARG A 107 -16.35 1.98 -3.85
CA ARG A 107 -15.09 2.74 -3.72
C ARG A 107 -15.23 4.20 -4.18
N GLU A 108 -15.91 4.44 -5.30
CA GLU A 108 -16.21 5.80 -5.81
C GLU A 108 -17.12 6.58 -4.85
N ARG A 109 -18.08 5.90 -4.20
CA ARG A 109 -18.91 6.49 -3.15
C ARG A 109 -18.08 6.83 -1.90
N GLU A 110 -17.21 5.94 -1.42
CA GLU A 110 -16.34 6.22 -0.28
C GLU A 110 -15.39 7.39 -0.57
N GLU A 111 -14.81 7.47 -1.77
CA GLU A 111 -13.96 8.57 -2.18
C GLU A 111 -14.74 9.89 -2.25
N ARG A 112 -15.99 9.86 -2.73
CA ARG A 112 -16.89 11.03 -2.72
C ARG A 112 -17.23 11.47 -1.29
N GLU A 113 -17.57 10.55 -0.40
CA GLU A 113 -17.85 10.83 1.01
C GLU A 113 -16.59 11.25 1.79
N ARG A 114 -15.40 10.88 1.33
CA ARG A 114 -14.13 11.42 1.81
C ARG A 114 -13.92 12.87 1.37
N MET A 115 -14.05 13.14 0.06
CA MET A 115 -13.94 14.49 -0.49
C MET A 115 -14.99 15.45 0.11
N GLU A 116 -16.20 14.98 0.39
CA GLU A 116 -17.25 15.78 1.03
C GLU A 116 -16.88 16.15 2.48
N ARG A 117 -16.35 15.22 3.27
CA ARG A 117 -15.81 15.50 4.62
C ARG A 117 -14.61 16.45 4.61
N ASP A 118 -13.65 16.22 3.71
CA ASP A 118 -12.47 17.09 3.59
C ASP A 118 -12.87 18.52 3.16
N ARG A 119 -13.92 18.65 2.33
CA ARG A 119 -14.50 19.93 1.90
C ARG A 119 -15.34 20.62 2.98
N ASP A 120 -16.09 19.88 3.79
CA ASP A 120 -16.84 20.46 4.91
C ASP A 120 -15.90 20.96 6.01
N ARG A 121 -14.81 20.23 6.25
CA ARG A 121 -13.70 20.71 7.09
C ARG A 121 -13.05 21.98 6.52
N GLU A 122 -12.91 22.11 5.20
CA GLU A 122 -12.46 23.35 4.56
C GLU A 122 -13.47 24.50 4.75
N LYS A 123 -14.78 24.25 4.72
CA LYS A 123 -15.82 25.25 5.03
C LYS A 123 -15.74 25.72 6.50
N GLU A 124 -15.55 24.81 7.45
CA GLU A 124 -15.34 25.17 8.88
C GLU A 124 -14.09 26.02 9.09
N LEU A 125 -13.01 25.76 8.32
CA LEU A 125 -11.77 26.51 8.40
C LEU A 125 -11.80 27.85 7.64
N SER A 126 -12.74 28.04 6.70
CA SER A 126 -12.88 29.25 5.88
C SER A 126 -13.98 30.22 6.36
N ILE A 127 -14.46 30.08 7.60
CA ILE A 127 -15.40 31.02 8.23
C ILE A 127 -14.83 32.44 8.18
N SER A 128 -15.55 33.33 7.50
CA SER A 128 -15.16 34.74 7.36
C SER A 128 -15.05 35.43 8.73
N GLY A 129 -14.10 36.37 8.87
CA GLY A 129 -13.86 37.09 10.12
C GLY A 129 -15.11 37.78 10.68
N GLU A 130 -16.00 38.28 9.81
CA GLU A 130 -17.27 38.88 10.21
C GLU A 130 -18.25 37.84 10.80
N GLU A 131 -18.30 36.64 10.23
CA GLU A 131 -19.15 35.54 10.68
C GLU A 131 -18.63 34.94 12.00
N ALA A 132 -17.30 34.81 12.14
CA ALA A 132 -16.62 34.41 13.37
C ALA A 132 -16.74 35.46 14.50
N TRP A 133 -16.99 36.73 14.16
CA TRP A 133 -17.32 37.80 15.11
C TRP A 133 -18.81 37.78 15.47
N ARG A 134 -19.70 37.61 14.48
CA ARG A 134 -21.15 37.50 14.66
C ARG A 134 -21.55 36.30 15.53
N ARG A 135 -20.92 35.13 15.34
CA ARG A 135 -21.08 33.96 16.24
C ARG A 135 -20.64 34.28 17.68
N ARG A 136 -19.53 35.01 17.87
CA ARG A 136 -19.06 35.43 19.21
C ARG A 136 -19.99 36.44 19.87
N ALA A 137 -20.52 37.41 19.11
CA ALA A 137 -21.50 38.37 19.62
C ALA A 137 -22.81 37.68 20.04
N ALA A 138 -23.31 36.72 19.26
CA ALA A 138 -24.52 35.96 19.59
C ALA A 138 -24.36 35.08 20.85
N MET A 139 -23.17 34.52 21.09
CA MET A 139 -22.87 33.77 22.31
C MET A 139 -22.60 34.67 23.53
N SER A 140 -22.40 35.99 23.33
CA SER A 140 -22.15 36.97 24.40
C SER A 140 -23.45 37.55 24.98
N GLY A 141 -24.42 36.67 25.27
CA GLY A 141 -25.73 37.03 25.79
C GLY A 141 -25.72 37.48 27.25
N GLY A 142 -25.41 38.77 27.49
CA GLY A 142 -25.58 39.43 28.80
C GLY A 142 -24.28 39.95 29.41
N GLY A 143 -24.13 41.28 29.48
CA GLY A 143 -22.96 41.93 30.07
C GLY A 143 -22.57 43.21 29.32
N GLY A 144 -23.33 44.29 29.52
CA GLY A 144 -23.07 45.56 28.84
C GLY A 144 -21.80 46.24 29.34
N VAL A 145 -20.83 46.47 28.45
CA VAL A 145 -19.66 47.33 28.70
C VAL A 145 -19.61 48.41 27.61
N VAL A 146 -19.58 49.67 28.03
CA VAL A 146 -19.69 50.84 27.14
C VAL A 146 -18.43 51.08 26.30
N PRO A 147 -18.57 51.58 25.05
CA PRO A 147 -17.42 52.09 24.30
C PRO A 147 -16.93 53.39 24.92
N ARG A 148 -15.66 53.44 25.35
CA ARG A 148 -14.99 54.67 25.79
C ARG A 148 -14.06 55.20 24.70
N SER A 149 -14.46 56.31 24.09
CA SER A 149 -13.64 57.14 23.21
C SER A 149 -13.19 58.43 23.93
N SER A 150 -12.35 59.22 23.24
CA SER A 150 -12.00 60.63 23.53
C SER A 150 -10.89 60.91 24.57
N SER A 151 -9.65 61.05 24.06
CA SER A 151 -8.75 62.23 24.20
C SER A 151 -8.19 62.61 25.61
N PRO A 152 -6.93 63.11 25.75
CA PRO A 152 -6.34 64.21 24.96
C PRO A 152 -4.90 63.97 24.39
N PRO A 153 -4.38 64.86 23.53
CA PRO A 153 -3.07 64.69 22.89
C PRO A 153 -1.89 65.35 23.64
N PRO A 154 -0.66 64.84 23.49
CA PRO A 154 0.56 65.56 23.83
C PRO A 154 1.08 66.39 22.64
N THR A 155 1.12 67.71 22.78
CA THR A 155 1.89 68.63 21.91
C THR A 155 3.38 68.55 22.25
N GLY A 156 4.29 68.46 21.26
CA GLY A 156 5.73 68.42 21.60
C GLY A 156 6.75 68.01 20.54
N ASN A 157 6.63 68.49 19.28
CA ASN A 157 7.72 68.81 18.36
C ASN A 157 9.08 68.03 18.41
N GLY A 158 9.40 67.23 17.37
CA GLY A 158 10.79 66.93 17.02
C GLY A 158 11.06 65.62 16.26
N GLY A 159 11.73 65.70 15.10
CA GLY A 159 12.42 64.57 14.46
C GLY A 159 11.55 63.53 13.75
N GLY A 160 11.28 63.75 12.46
CA GLY A 160 10.65 62.72 11.61
C GLY A 160 11.66 61.69 11.07
N ASN A 161 11.19 60.47 10.85
CA ASN A 161 11.70 59.62 9.77
C ASN A 161 10.59 58.64 9.33
N GLY A 162 10.23 58.67 8.05
CA GLY A 162 9.17 57.81 7.50
C GLY A 162 9.65 56.37 7.41
N PHE A 163 8.96 55.44 8.05
CA PHE A 163 9.34 54.02 8.01
C PHE A 163 8.86 53.37 6.73
N SER A 164 9.71 53.36 5.69
CA SER A 164 9.46 52.71 4.42
C SER A 164 9.26 51.21 4.60
N ILE A 165 8.14 50.69 4.12
CA ILE A 165 7.92 49.25 3.97
C ILE A 165 8.82 48.72 2.83
N TRP A 166 9.26 47.46 2.93
CA TRP A 166 10.24 46.76 2.07
C TRP A 166 11.73 46.91 2.47
N GLU A 167 12.14 46.18 3.51
CA GLU A 167 13.48 45.55 3.49
C GLU A 167 13.44 44.19 4.20
N VAL A 168 13.74 43.11 3.45
CA VAL A 168 13.82 41.74 3.97
C VAL A 168 15.29 41.33 4.02
N GLY A 169 15.99 41.81 5.04
CA GLY A 169 17.44 41.76 5.18
C GLY A 169 17.94 40.72 6.18
N LEU A 170 18.84 39.86 5.70
CA LEU A 170 19.57 38.81 6.42
C LEU A 170 20.18 39.28 7.77
N GLY A 171 20.25 38.36 8.74
CA GLY A 171 20.74 38.66 10.09
C GLY A 171 22.25 38.97 10.14
N ALA A 172 22.61 39.97 10.94
CA ALA A 172 23.97 40.27 11.38
C ALA A 172 24.00 40.38 12.92
N GLU A 173 25.17 40.18 13.51
CA GLU A 173 25.34 39.80 14.92
C GLU A 173 24.86 40.86 15.95
N GLY A 174 24.48 40.39 17.14
CA GLY A 174 24.21 41.21 18.32
C GLY A 174 22.91 42.02 18.34
N LYS A 175 22.11 42.03 17.26
CA LYS A 175 20.87 42.83 17.17
C LYS A 175 19.64 41.93 17.12
N MET A 176 18.86 41.92 18.22
CA MET A 176 17.59 41.20 18.33
C MET A 176 16.70 41.41 17.10
N THR A 177 16.11 40.35 16.57
CA THR A 177 15.23 40.44 15.39
C THR A 177 13.99 41.30 15.68
N ALA A 178 13.29 41.78 14.64
CA ALA A 178 12.05 42.54 14.83
C ALA A 178 11.00 41.72 15.62
N ALA A 179 10.90 40.42 15.31
CA ALA A 179 10.05 39.48 16.04
C ALA A 179 10.49 39.33 17.51
N GLN A 180 11.78 39.09 17.77
CA GLN A 180 12.32 38.95 19.13
C GLN A 180 12.09 40.22 19.98
N ARG A 181 12.21 41.41 19.39
CA ARG A 181 11.87 42.69 20.05
C ARG A 181 10.39 42.84 20.38
N MET A 182 9.49 42.39 19.48
CA MET A 182 8.05 42.36 19.78
C MET A 182 7.72 41.33 20.86
N MET A 183 8.30 40.13 20.80
CA MET A 183 8.11 39.06 21.79
C MET A 183 8.59 39.48 23.18
N ALA A 184 9.79 40.06 23.28
CA ALA A 184 10.32 40.60 24.54
C ALA A 184 9.44 41.71 25.13
N LYS A 185 8.91 42.62 24.29
CA LYS A 185 7.95 43.65 24.72
C LYS A 185 6.62 43.06 25.22
N MET A 186 6.24 41.87 24.74
CA MET A 186 5.06 41.13 25.20
C MET A 186 5.36 40.16 26.37
N GLY A 187 6.55 40.25 26.99
CA GLY A 187 6.91 39.51 28.20
C GLY A 187 7.58 38.15 27.97
N TRP A 188 7.86 37.76 26.72
CA TRP A 188 8.65 36.56 26.44
C TRP A 188 10.13 36.77 26.82
N LYS A 189 10.78 35.73 27.36
CA LYS A 189 12.22 35.70 27.60
C LYS A 189 12.87 34.56 26.83
N GLU A 190 14.10 34.78 26.41
CA GLU A 190 14.90 33.77 25.71
C GLU A 190 15.07 32.53 26.60
N GLY A 191 14.63 31.38 26.08
CA GLY A 191 14.58 30.10 26.80
C GLY A 191 13.28 29.79 27.55
N GLN A 192 12.39 30.76 27.81
CA GLN A 192 11.10 30.51 28.46
C GLN A 192 9.99 30.17 27.44
N GLY A 193 9.08 29.27 27.83
CA GLY A 193 7.94 28.88 26.99
C GLY A 193 6.86 29.95 26.94
N LEU A 194 6.09 29.99 25.85
CA LEU A 194 5.12 31.06 25.61
C LEU A 194 3.82 30.86 26.42
N GLY A 195 3.71 31.46 27.59
CA GLY A 195 2.45 31.50 28.36
C GLY A 195 2.61 31.99 29.80
N LYS A 196 1.48 32.20 30.50
CA LYS A 196 1.44 32.68 31.90
C LYS A 196 2.15 31.75 32.90
N GLN A 197 2.28 30.47 32.57
CA GLN A 197 2.98 29.44 33.35
C GLN A 197 4.14 28.83 32.54
N GLU A 198 4.65 29.57 31.55
CA GLU A 198 5.75 29.14 30.67
C GLU A 198 5.44 27.86 29.87
N GLN A 199 4.16 27.52 29.73
CA GLN A 199 3.68 26.23 29.24
C GLN A 199 3.67 26.07 27.71
N GLY A 200 4.07 27.12 26.97
CA GLY A 200 4.10 27.12 25.51
C GLY A 200 5.38 26.51 24.94
N ILE A 201 5.32 26.06 23.69
CA ILE A 201 6.46 25.43 23.00
C ILE A 201 7.65 26.41 22.95
N THR A 202 8.80 26.00 23.49
CA THR A 202 10.06 26.77 23.50
C THR A 202 10.81 26.69 22.17
N THR A 203 10.74 25.55 21.48
CA THR A 203 11.41 25.29 20.21
C THR A 203 10.51 25.62 19.00
N PRO A 204 11.01 26.29 17.95
CA PRO A 204 10.22 26.53 16.74
C PRO A 204 9.84 25.22 16.04
N LEU A 205 8.67 25.21 15.39
CA LEU A 205 8.26 24.11 14.52
C LEU A 205 9.04 24.16 13.20
N VAL A 206 9.43 23.01 12.68
CA VAL A 206 10.27 22.86 11.48
C VAL A 206 9.50 22.11 10.39
N ALA A 207 9.47 22.67 9.18
CA ALA A 207 8.87 22.02 8.02
C ALA A 207 9.80 20.94 7.46
N LYS A 208 9.52 19.66 7.78
CA LYS A 208 10.20 18.52 7.17
C LYS A 208 9.60 18.24 5.79
N LYS A 209 10.34 18.54 4.72
CA LYS A 209 9.94 18.20 3.36
C LYS A 209 9.78 16.68 3.23
N THR A 210 8.64 16.23 2.71
CA THR A 210 8.28 14.81 2.55
C THR A 210 8.25 14.37 1.10
N ASP A 211 7.92 15.27 0.17
CA ASP A 211 7.93 15.02 -1.28
C ASP A 211 8.24 16.32 -2.07
N LYS A 212 8.44 16.22 -3.38
CA LYS A 212 8.68 17.30 -4.34
C LYS A 212 7.73 18.50 -4.15
N ARG A 213 6.44 18.25 -3.84
CA ARG A 213 5.42 19.28 -3.56
C ARG A 213 4.90 19.31 -2.11
N GLY A 214 5.41 18.48 -1.21
CA GLY A 214 4.84 18.27 0.13
C GLY A 214 5.84 18.39 1.28
N GLY A 215 5.36 18.84 2.44
CA GLY A 215 6.11 18.85 3.70
C GLY A 215 5.18 18.78 4.90
N VAL A 216 5.66 18.18 5.98
CA VAL A 216 4.96 18.06 7.26
C VAL A 216 5.64 18.98 8.28
N ILE A 217 4.84 19.75 9.01
CA ILE A 217 5.34 20.58 10.11
C ILE A 217 5.55 19.66 11.33
N VAL A 218 6.78 19.58 11.82
CA VAL A 218 7.20 18.72 12.95
C VAL A 218 7.78 19.59 14.05
N ASN A 219 7.52 19.28 15.32
CA ASN A 219 8.18 19.97 16.42
C ASN A 219 9.69 19.61 16.45
N ALA A 220 10.56 20.61 16.50
CA ALA A 220 12.01 20.38 16.48
C ALA A 220 12.46 19.44 17.62
N SER A 221 11.89 19.59 18.83
CA SER A 221 12.20 18.76 19.99
C SER A 221 11.67 17.31 19.91
N GLU A 222 10.71 17.02 19.02
CA GLU A 222 10.23 15.66 18.73
C GLU A 222 11.00 15.00 17.57
N SER A 223 11.66 15.79 16.72
CA SER A 223 12.42 15.28 15.58
C SER A 223 13.62 14.44 16.03
N SER A 224 14.23 14.80 17.15
CA SER A 224 15.06 13.91 17.96
C SER A 224 14.20 12.91 18.72
N LYS A 225 13.56 11.99 18.00
CA LYS A 225 13.17 10.70 18.57
C LYS A 225 14.43 10.05 19.13
N LYS A 226 14.64 10.15 20.45
CA LYS A 226 15.37 9.10 21.17
C LYS A 226 14.75 7.79 20.70
N VAL A 227 15.57 6.91 20.12
CA VAL A 227 15.20 5.49 20.02
C VAL A 227 14.68 5.09 21.39
N LYS A 228 13.48 4.50 21.45
CA LYS A 228 12.93 4.00 22.72
C LYS A 228 14.03 3.16 23.35
N SER A 229 14.47 3.52 24.54
CA SER A 229 15.44 2.72 25.29
C SER A 229 14.71 1.51 25.86
N VAL A 230 14.38 0.57 24.96
CA VAL A 230 14.05 -0.80 25.31
C VAL A 230 15.31 -1.39 25.93
N ASN A 231 15.22 -1.74 27.22
CA ASN A 231 16.26 -2.53 27.87
C ASN A 231 16.16 -3.94 27.29
N PHE A 232 17.05 -4.28 26.36
CA PHE A 232 17.13 -5.62 25.81
C PHE A 232 17.65 -6.59 26.88
N ASN A 233 17.01 -7.76 26.98
CA ASN A 233 17.47 -8.86 27.84
C ASN A 233 18.62 -9.61 27.14
N GLY A 234 19.76 -8.94 26.95
CA GLY A 234 20.95 -9.49 26.29
C GLY A 234 21.73 -8.44 25.50
N GLN A 235 22.88 -8.84 24.94
CA GLN A 235 23.61 -8.04 23.96
C GLN A 235 22.95 -8.19 22.58
N PRO A 236 22.81 -7.13 21.77
CA PRO A 236 22.26 -7.25 20.42
C PRO A 236 23.14 -8.07 19.48
N THR A 237 22.62 -9.22 19.03
CA THR A 237 23.26 -10.11 18.05
C THR A 237 22.50 -10.08 16.71
N ARG A 238 23.01 -10.81 15.72
CA ARG A 238 22.35 -11.05 14.43
C ARG A 238 21.26 -12.13 14.47
N VAL A 239 21.13 -12.89 15.57
CA VAL A 239 20.18 -14.00 15.68
C VAL A 239 19.07 -13.64 16.68
N VAL A 240 17.82 -13.75 16.25
CA VAL A 240 16.64 -13.63 17.11
C VAL A 240 16.09 -15.03 17.37
N LEU A 241 15.76 -15.35 18.62
CA LEU A 241 15.00 -16.52 19.02
C LEU A 241 13.57 -16.09 19.36
N LEU A 242 12.58 -16.69 18.70
CA LEU A 242 11.16 -16.60 19.03
C LEU A 242 10.71 -17.85 19.81
N ARG A 243 9.91 -17.62 20.85
CA ARG A 243 9.31 -18.63 21.74
C ARG A 243 7.81 -18.37 21.88
N ASN A 244 7.04 -19.38 22.28
CA ASN A 244 5.57 -19.36 22.39
C ASN A 244 4.83 -18.90 21.10
N MET A 245 5.44 -19.06 19.92
CA MET A 245 4.79 -18.73 18.65
C MET A 245 3.81 -19.82 18.21
N VAL A 246 4.21 -21.09 18.35
CA VAL A 246 3.39 -22.29 18.15
C VAL A 246 3.70 -23.30 19.27
N GLY A 247 2.83 -24.28 19.48
CA GLY A 247 3.02 -25.35 20.45
C GLY A 247 3.74 -26.59 19.89
N PRO A 248 4.09 -27.56 20.76
CA PRO A 248 4.62 -28.85 20.31
C PRO A 248 3.57 -29.59 19.48
N GLY A 249 3.99 -30.16 18.35
CA GLY A 249 3.11 -30.77 17.35
C GLY A 249 2.34 -29.77 16.46
N GLU A 250 2.55 -28.45 16.62
CA GLU A 250 1.98 -27.39 15.76
C GLU A 250 3.02 -26.84 14.76
N VAL A 251 4.11 -27.56 14.51
CA VAL A 251 5.14 -27.23 13.50
C VAL A 251 4.83 -28.00 12.21
N ASP A 252 4.69 -27.28 11.09
CA ASP A 252 4.49 -27.83 9.75
C ASP A 252 5.60 -27.40 8.77
N ASP A 253 5.52 -27.90 7.53
CA ASP A 253 6.50 -27.64 6.46
C ASP A 253 6.45 -26.18 5.93
N ASP A 254 5.35 -25.45 6.14
CA ASP A 254 5.13 -24.09 5.62
C ASP A 254 5.61 -23.00 6.60
N LEU A 255 5.61 -23.28 7.92
CA LEU A 255 5.99 -22.34 8.99
C LEU A 255 7.39 -21.72 8.83
N GLU A 256 8.39 -22.46 8.32
CA GLU A 256 9.73 -21.88 8.06
C GLU A 256 9.65 -20.78 6.98
N GLY A 257 8.83 -21.00 5.94
CA GLY A 257 8.57 -20.05 4.86
C GLY A 257 7.83 -18.82 5.35
N GLU A 258 6.73 -19.00 6.08
CA GLU A 258 5.95 -17.88 6.63
C GLU A 258 6.82 -16.97 7.53
N VAL A 259 7.62 -17.57 8.42
CA VAL A 259 8.54 -16.81 9.29
C VAL A 259 9.59 -16.07 8.48
N ALA A 260 10.19 -16.70 7.47
CA ALA A 260 11.20 -16.08 6.61
C ALA A 260 10.64 -14.88 5.81
N GLU A 261 9.45 -15.02 5.22
CA GLU A 261 8.79 -13.94 4.47
C GLU A 261 8.36 -12.79 5.40
N GLU A 262 7.76 -13.08 6.56
CA GLU A 262 7.38 -12.06 7.53
C GLU A 262 8.62 -11.29 8.05
N CYS A 263 9.72 -11.99 8.32
CA CYS A 263 10.95 -11.39 8.84
C CYS A 263 11.75 -10.59 7.80
N THR A 264 11.58 -10.89 6.50
CA THR A 264 12.22 -10.16 5.40
C THR A 264 11.85 -8.66 5.39
N LYS A 265 10.72 -8.29 6.02
CA LYS A 265 10.29 -6.89 6.24
C LYS A 265 11.28 -6.08 7.10
N PHE A 266 12.06 -6.72 7.97
CA PHE A 266 13.00 -6.07 8.89
C PHE A 266 14.43 -6.02 8.34
N GLY A 267 14.78 -6.93 7.43
CA GLY A 267 16.06 -6.98 6.74
C GLY A 267 16.34 -8.34 6.09
N THR A 268 17.56 -8.49 5.57
CA THR A 268 18.02 -9.70 4.88
C THR A 268 18.09 -10.89 5.86
N VAL A 269 17.15 -11.83 5.74
CA VAL A 269 17.22 -13.13 6.44
C VAL A 269 18.27 -14.00 5.74
N THR A 270 19.16 -14.61 6.52
CA THR A 270 20.27 -15.46 6.04
C THR A 270 19.98 -16.94 6.27
N ARG A 271 19.35 -17.28 7.40
CA ARG A 271 18.98 -18.65 7.80
C ARG A 271 17.82 -18.58 8.79
N VAL A 272 16.83 -19.44 8.61
CA VAL A 272 15.87 -19.79 9.66
C VAL A 272 16.20 -21.21 10.14
N LEU A 273 15.93 -21.53 11.40
CA LEU A 273 15.91 -22.91 11.91
C LEU A 273 14.78 -23.04 12.93
N ILE A 274 14.03 -24.14 12.87
CA ILE A 274 13.03 -24.50 13.88
C ILE A 274 13.57 -25.68 14.69
N PHE A 275 13.42 -25.62 16.02
CA PHE A 275 13.76 -26.70 16.93
C PHE A 275 12.60 -26.93 17.90
N GLU A 276 12.02 -28.13 17.85
CA GLU A 276 10.95 -28.58 18.75
C GLU A 276 11.50 -29.54 19.80
N ILE A 277 11.08 -29.34 21.04
CA ILE A 277 11.42 -30.18 22.19
C ILE A 277 10.23 -31.07 22.49
N THR A 278 10.31 -32.33 22.07
CA THR A 278 9.24 -33.34 22.18
C THR A 278 9.25 -34.12 23.50
N GLU A 279 9.89 -33.56 24.54
CA GLU A 279 10.02 -34.21 25.84
C GLU A 279 8.70 -34.25 26.64
N PRO A 280 8.39 -35.37 27.31
CA PRO A 280 7.15 -35.49 28.06
C PRO A 280 7.13 -34.54 29.28
N ASN A 281 6.03 -33.78 29.39
CA ASN A 281 5.80 -32.71 30.38
C ASN A 281 6.57 -31.39 30.14
N PHE A 282 7.26 -31.22 29.01
CA PHE A 282 7.95 -29.96 28.70
C PHE A 282 6.96 -28.77 28.54
N PRO A 283 7.29 -27.54 28.97
CA PRO A 283 6.35 -26.42 28.89
C PRO A 283 6.02 -26.03 27.43
N GLN A 284 4.73 -26.01 27.08
CA GLN A 284 4.26 -25.85 25.69
C GLN A 284 4.53 -24.47 25.08
N ASP A 285 4.77 -23.46 25.91
CA ASP A 285 5.20 -22.11 25.59
C ASP A 285 6.71 -22.03 25.30
N GLU A 286 7.49 -22.93 25.88
CA GLU A 286 8.95 -22.98 25.77
C GLU A 286 9.45 -24.02 24.74
N ALA A 287 8.58 -24.96 24.34
CA ALA A 287 8.87 -26.18 23.57
C ALA A 287 9.34 -25.96 22.13
N VAL A 288 8.76 -24.99 21.42
CA VAL A 288 9.16 -24.65 20.05
C VAL A 288 10.02 -23.39 20.07
N ARG A 289 11.20 -23.50 19.45
CA ARG A 289 12.23 -22.46 19.36
C ARG A 289 12.49 -22.16 17.89
N ILE A 290 12.12 -20.95 17.45
CA ILE A 290 12.30 -20.51 16.06
C ILE A 290 13.42 -19.49 16.02
N PHE A 291 14.50 -19.80 15.30
CA PHE A 291 15.71 -18.99 15.22
C PHE A 291 15.81 -18.31 13.85
N ILE A 292 16.05 -17.00 13.83
CA ILE A 292 16.15 -16.19 12.61
C ILE A 292 17.48 -15.44 12.63
N GLN A 293 18.39 -15.81 11.72
CA GLN A 293 19.67 -15.11 11.52
C GLN A 293 19.55 -14.06 10.42
N PHE A 294 19.89 -12.82 10.75
CA PHE A 294 19.94 -11.69 9.82
C PHE A 294 21.36 -11.42 9.29
N GLU A 295 21.47 -10.67 8.20
CA GLU A 295 22.76 -10.13 7.71
C GLU A 295 23.39 -9.19 8.77
N ARG A 296 22.60 -8.42 9.52
CA ARG A 296 23.09 -7.41 10.49
C ARG A 296 22.29 -7.37 11.79
N ALA A 297 22.96 -7.11 12.91
CA ALA A 297 22.33 -6.97 14.22
C ALA A 297 21.32 -5.80 14.28
N GLU A 298 21.50 -4.77 13.44
CA GLU A 298 20.53 -3.67 13.24
C GLU A 298 19.18 -4.13 12.67
N GLN A 299 19.15 -5.24 11.91
CA GLN A 299 17.94 -5.82 11.35
C GLN A 299 17.26 -6.71 12.40
N ALA A 300 18.03 -7.58 13.06
CA ALA A 300 17.60 -8.38 14.20
C ALA A 300 16.98 -7.51 15.32
N THR A 301 17.60 -6.37 15.64
CA THR A 301 17.09 -5.42 16.64
C THR A 301 15.73 -4.83 16.24
N LYS A 302 15.47 -4.58 14.95
CA LYS A 302 14.15 -4.11 14.48
C LYS A 302 13.10 -5.22 14.56
N ALA A 303 13.47 -6.43 14.13
CA ALA A 303 12.59 -7.59 14.20
C ALA A 303 12.17 -7.87 15.65
N LEU A 304 13.11 -7.92 16.58
CA LEU A 304 12.84 -8.15 18.01
C LEU A 304 11.88 -7.09 18.60
N ILE A 305 12.02 -5.81 18.24
CA ILE A 305 11.13 -4.73 18.73
C ILE A 305 9.68 -4.86 18.21
N GLU A 306 9.48 -5.41 17.01
CA GLU A 306 8.15 -5.55 16.38
C GLU A 306 7.51 -6.94 16.62
N LEU A 307 8.31 -7.94 17.00
CA LEU A 307 7.87 -9.32 17.27
C LEU A 307 7.65 -9.61 18.76
N GLU A 308 8.39 -8.97 19.68
CA GLU A 308 8.15 -9.11 21.12
C GLU A 308 6.75 -8.63 21.50
N GLY A 309 5.94 -9.52 22.10
CA GLY A 309 4.57 -9.23 22.48
C GLY A 309 3.57 -9.22 21.31
N ARG A 310 3.99 -9.60 20.09
CA ARG A 310 3.08 -9.76 18.94
C ARG A 310 2.25 -11.05 19.11
N PHE A 311 1.02 -11.03 18.61
CA PHE A 311 0.14 -12.20 18.65
C PHE A 311 0.29 -13.08 17.40
N PHE A 312 0.34 -14.39 17.60
CA PHE A 312 0.30 -15.43 16.54
C PHE A 312 -0.49 -16.62 17.07
N GLY A 313 -1.43 -17.19 16.29
CA GLY A 313 -2.28 -18.31 16.73
C GLY A 313 -3.12 -18.05 18.00
N GLY A 314 -3.25 -16.80 18.46
CA GLY A 314 -3.81 -16.45 19.78
C GLY A 314 -2.82 -16.52 20.95
N ARG A 315 -1.61 -17.02 20.73
CA ARG A 315 -0.47 -16.97 21.65
C ARG A 315 0.22 -15.60 21.58
N VAL A 316 1.09 -15.30 22.56
CA VAL A 316 1.94 -14.12 22.59
C VAL A 316 3.38 -14.54 22.34
N VAL A 317 3.98 -14.03 21.26
CA VAL A 317 5.37 -14.32 20.87
C VAL A 317 6.33 -13.61 21.81
N HIS A 318 7.32 -14.36 22.31
CA HIS A 318 8.45 -13.81 23.04
C HIS A 318 9.73 -13.87 22.20
N ALA A 319 10.39 -12.73 22.02
CA ALA A 319 11.54 -12.54 21.14
C ALA A 319 12.77 -12.07 21.93
N CYS A 320 13.84 -12.87 21.93
CA CYS A 320 15.11 -12.54 22.56
C CYS A 320 16.29 -12.60 21.58
N PHE A 321 17.39 -11.94 21.91
CA PHE A 321 18.64 -12.15 21.18
C PHE A 321 19.23 -13.51 21.53
N TYR A 322 19.84 -14.16 20.55
CA TYR A 322 20.49 -15.46 20.70
C TYR A 322 21.95 -15.39 20.26
N ASP A 323 22.79 -16.25 20.84
CA ASP A 323 24.23 -16.24 20.59
C ASP A 323 24.59 -16.74 19.18
N GLU A 324 25.51 -16.04 18.51
CA GLU A 324 25.88 -16.33 17.12
C GLU A 324 26.79 -17.55 16.99
N GLU A 325 27.64 -17.84 17.97
CA GLU A 325 28.52 -19.01 17.96
C GLU A 325 27.70 -20.27 18.24
N ARG A 326 26.84 -20.26 19.27
CA ARG A 326 25.90 -21.36 19.56
C ARG A 326 24.98 -21.66 18.39
N PHE A 327 24.44 -20.64 17.73
CA PHE A 327 23.61 -20.83 16.53
C PHE A 327 24.41 -21.44 15.36
N SER A 328 25.65 -21.00 15.16
CA SER A 328 26.55 -21.53 14.12
C SER A 328 26.97 -22.99 14.40
N ASN A 329 27.11 -23.36 15.67
CA ASN A 329 27.38 -24.72 16.14
C ASN A 329 26.12 -25.62 16.18
N ASN A 330 24.94 -25.09 15.81
CA ASN A 330 23.66 -25.79 15.90
C ASN A 330 23.24 -26.21 17.34
N GLU A 331 23.75 -25.53 18.37
CA GLU A 331 23.46 -25.76 19.81
C GLU A 331 22.10 -25.18 20.25
N LEU A 332 21.01 -25.53 19.58
CA LEU A 332 19.69 -24.88 19.70
C LEU A 332 18.92 -25.17 21.01
N ALA A 333 19.38 -26.17 21.77
CA ALA A 333 18.75 -26.62 23.00
C ALA A 333 18.72 -25.53 24.11
N PRO A 334 17.77 -25.62 25.05
CA PRO A 334 17.80 -24.80 26.26
C PRO A 334 19.07 -25.06 27.07
N MET A 335 19.64 -24.02 27.64
CA MET A 335 20.71 -24.15 28.62
C MET A 335 20.15 -24.69 29.94
N PRO A 336 20.91 -25.50 30.70
CA PRO A 336 20.54 -25.89 32.05
C PRO A 336 20.22 -24.67 32.93
N GLY A 337 18.99 -24.57 33.41
CA GLY A 337 18.51 -23.44 34.20
C GLY A 337 18.01 -22.21 33.42
N GLU A 338 17.95 -22.27 32.08
CA GLU A 338 17.23 -21.30 31.25
C GLU A 338 15.71 -21.39 31.48
N ILE A 339 15.23 -22.59 31.81
CA ILE A 339 13.81 -22.92 31.99
C ILE A 339 13.53 -23.21 33.48
N PRO A 340 12.60 -22.48 34.13
CA PRO A 340 12.25 -22.73 35.52
C PRO A 340 11.66 -24.13 35.76
N GLY A 341 12.48 -25.05 36.27
CA GLY A 341 12.06 -26.39 36.68
C GLY A 341 12.38 -27.53 35.69
N PHE A 342 13.12 -27.28 34.61
CA PHE A 342 13.59 -28.31 33.67
C PHE A 342 15.14 -28.37 33.64
N PHE A 343 15.68 -29.59 33.76
CA PHE A 343 17.10 -29.94 33.84
C PHE A 343 17.32 -31.40 33.42
#